data_AF-A0A1D2ME41-F1
#
_entry.id   AF-A0A1D2ME41-F1
#
_cell.length_a   1.000
_cell.length_b   1.000
_cell.length_c   1.000
_cell.angle_alpha   90.00
_cell.angle_beta   90.00
_cell.angle_gamma   90.00
#
_symmetry.space_group_name_H-M   'P 1'
#
loop_
_entity.id
_entity.type
_entity.pdbx_description
1 polymer ?
#
loop_
_entity_poly.entity_id
_entity_poly.type
_entity_poly.pdbx_seq_one_letter_code
_entity_poly.pdbx_strand_id
1 'polypeptide(L)'
;MGISSHDMPNLFTLLGPYSALGHSSNLYTIECQVDWTIKAIKAMLDKGAKCMTVKKETESAFMKFVDEKIGHTVWGNENCGSWYLDAKGQNTTLWPHHNVAYWNWCRKVDDNMFEFK
;
A
#
# COMPACT_ATOMS: atom_id res chain seq x y z
N MET A 1 0.69 -1.70 0.56
CA MET A 1 0.08 -0.39 0.94
C MET A 1 0.23 0.69 -0.12
N GLY A 2 1.02 0.48 -1.19
CA GLY A 2 1.25 1.53 -2.20
C GLY A 2 2.08 2.72 -1.69
N ILE A 3 2.86 2.51 -0.63
CA ILE A 3 3.70 3.55 -0.01
C ILE A 3 5.18 3.31 -0.27
N SER A 4 5.67 2.08 -0.09
CA SER A 4 7.07 1.70 -0.30
C SER A 4 7.17 0.45 -1.15
N SER A 5 8.33 0.25 -1.78
CA SER A 5 8.65 -0.93 -2.59
C SER A 5 10.06 -1.43 -2.29
N HIS A 6 10.27 -2.74 -2.40
CA HIS A 6 11.57 -3.36 -2.08
C HIS A 6 12.69 -2.84 -2.97
N ASP A 7 12.41 -2.64 -4.25
CA ASP A 7 13.40 -2.24 -5.25
C ASP A 7 13.74 -0.74 -5.21
N MET A 8 13.00 0.05 -4.42
CA MET A 8 13.15 1.51 -4.35
C MET A 8 13.32 1.98 -2.89
N PRO A 9 14.51 1.78 -2.29
CA PRO A 9 14.78 2.23 -0.92
C PRO A 9 14.57 3.73 -0.75
N ASN A 10 14.11 4.15 0.44
CA ASN A 10 13.82 5.55 0.80
C ASN A 10 12.79 6.28 -0.07
N LEU A 11 12.15 5.61 -1.04
CA LEU A 11 11.06 6.19 -1.80
C LEU A 11 9.73 5.93 -1.08
N PHE A 12 8.97 7.01 -0.87
CA PHE A 12 7.61 6.96 -0.34
C PHE A 12 6.64 7.56 -1.37
N THR A 13 5.65 6.79 -1.79
CA THR A 13 4.61 7.22 -2.74
C THR A 13 3.29 7.50 -2.04
N LEU A 14 2.60 8.55 -2.48
CA LEU A 14 1.21 8.80 -2.11
C LEU A 14 0.31 8.35 -3.25
N LEU A 15 -0.81 7.70 -2.91
CA LEU A 15 -1.72 7.07 -3.85
C LEU A 15 -1.01 6.12 -4.85
N GLY A 16 0.01 5.39 -4.39
CA GLY A 16 0.65 4.36 -5.19
C GLY A 16 -0.27 3.17 -5.49
N PRO A 17 0.21 2.17 -6.24
CA PRO A 17 -0.57 0.99 -6.60
C PRO A 17 -1.26 0.33 -5.40
N TYR A 18 -2.50 -0.10 -5.62
CA TYR A 18 -3.34 -0.80 -4.64
C TYR A 18 -3.68 0.00 -3.37
N SER A 19 -3.72 1.33 -3.45
CA SER A 19 -4.00 2.20 -2.29
C SER A 19 -5.18 3.16 -2.49
N ALA A 20 -5.56 3.43 -3.74
CA ALA A 20 -6.67 4.33 -4.02
C ALA A 20 -8.03 3.69 -3.66
N LEU A 21 -9.03 4.53 -3.42
CA LEU A 21 -10.38 4.11 -3.06
C LEU A 21 -11.35 4.45 -4.19
N GLY A 22 -12.13 3.46 -4.64
CA GLY A 22 -13.16 3.64 -5.66
C GLY A 22 -14.53 4.05 -5.10
N HIS A 23 -14.73 3.98 -3.79
CA HIS A 23 -16.03 4.16 -3.13
C HIS A 23 -16.05 5.26 -2.04
N SER A 24 -14.92 5.94 -1.83
CA SER A 24 -14.76 6.98 -0.81
C SER A 24 -13.63 7.95 -1.13
N SER A 25 -13.43 8.97 -0.29
CA SER A 25 -12.42 10.01 -0.52
C SER A 25 -10.99 9.48 -0.47
N ASN A 26 -10.22 9.73 -1.52
CA ASN A 26 -8.78 9.46 -1.55
C ASN A 26 -7.98 10.36 -0.60
N LEU A 27 -8.55 11.49 -0.14
CA LEU A 27 -7.89 12.33 0.87
C LEU A 27 -7.65 11.55 2.17
N TYR A 28 -8.58 10.64 2.54
CA TYR A 28 -8.42 9.75 3.69
C TYR A 28 -7.18 8.85 3.55
N THR A 29 -6.99 8.24 2.38
CA THR A 29 -5.81 7.42 2.08
C THR A 29 -4.54 8.26 2.17
N ILE A 30 -4.55 9.47 1.58
CA ILE A 30 -3.42 10.40 1.62
C ILE A 30 -3.03 10.74 3.06
N GLU A 31 -3.99 11.11 3.91
CA GLU A 31 -3.73 11.43 5.32
C GLU A 31 -3.11 10.25 6.06
N CYS A 32 -3.62 9.03 5.84
CA CYS A 32 -3.04 7.80 6.40
C CYS A 32 -1.60 7.57 5.93
N GLN A 33 -1.33 7.76 4.63
CA GLN A 33 0.00 7.55 4.05
C GLN A 33 1.01 8.60 4.52
N VAL A 34 0.59 9.85 4.66
CA VAL A 34 1.44 10.95 5.17
C VAL A 34 1.80 10.69 6.64
N ASP A 35 0.83 10.36 7.49
CA ASP A 35 1.08 10.03 8.90
C ASP A 35 2.03 8.82 9.04
N TRP A 36 1.81 7.76 8.26
CA TRP A 36 2.71 6.60 8.25
C TRP A 36 4.11 6.96 7.76
N THR A 37 4.25 7.77 6.71
CA THR A 37 5.54 8.19 6.15
C THR A 37 6.34 9.00 7.16
N ILE A 38 5.69 9.93 7.88
CA ILE A 38 6.34 10.69 8.96
C ILE A 38 6.84 9.76 10.06
N LYS A 39 6.06 8.75 10.45
CA LYS A 39 6.48 7.74 11.44
C LYS A 39 7.66 6.91 10.95
N ALA A 40 7.68 6.53 9.67
CA ALA A 40 8.78 5.77 9.08
C ALA A 40 10.08 6.57 9.07
N ILE A 41 10.03 7.85 8.67
CA ILE A 41 11.19 8.74 8.70
C ILE A 41 11.70 8.92 10.14
N LYS A 42 10.81 9.10 11.12
CA LYS A 42 11.20 9.14 12.54
C LYS A 42 11.89 7.86 12.99
N ALA A 43 11.34 6.69 12.64
CA ALA A 43 11.95 5.40 12.96
C ALA A 43 13.36 5.24 12.37
N MET A 44 13.59 5.74 11.15
CA MET A 44 14.93 5.78 10.56
C MET A 44 15.88 6.67 11.37
N LEU A 45 15.45 7.89 11.71
CA LEU A 45 16.25 8.83 12.49
C LEU A 45 16.60 8.28 13.88
N ASP A 46 15.62 7.71 14.58
CA ASP A 46 15.80 7.13 15.92
C ASP A 46 16.79 5.95 15.92
N LYS A 47 16.86 5.20 14.81
CA LYS A 47 17.79 4.09 14.63
C LYS A 47 19.16 4.51 14.05
N GLY A 48 19.33 5.78 13.67
CA GLY A 48 20.51 6.25 12.94
C GLY A 48 20.66 5.60 11.55
N ALA A 49 19.57 5.10 10.98
CA ALA A 49 19.57 4.44 9.68
C ALA A 49 19.56 5.47 8.54
N LYS A 50 20.39 5.25 7.52
CA LYS A 50 20.44 6.05 6.29
C LYS A 50 19.46 5.52 5.24
N CYS A 51 19.09 4.26 5.36
CA CYS A 51 18.27 3.57 4.38
C CYS A 51 17.19 2.72 5.08
N MET A 52 15.96 2.81 4.58
CA MET A 52 14.87 1.92 4.91
C MET A 52 14.37 1.24 3.64
N THR A 53 14.32 -0.08 3.66
CA THR A 53 13.82 -0.90 2.55
C THR A 53 12.79 -1.88 3.09
N VAL A 54 11.63 -2.01 2.43
CA VAL A 54 10.67 -3.06 2.79
C VAL A 54 11.24 -4.43 2.43
N LYS A 55 11.04 -5.43 3.28
CA LYS A 55 11.46 -6.81 2.98
C LYS A 55 10.65 -7.35 1.80
N LYS A 56 11.31 -8.12 0.93
CA LYS A 56 10.69 -8.69 -0.27
C LYS A 56 9.51 -9.60 0.06
N GLU A 57 9.60 -10.34 1.16
CA GLU A 57 8.56 -11.24 1.65
C GLU A 57 7.32 -10.46 2.10
N THR A 58 7.51 -9.29 2.73
CA THR A 58 6.41 -8.39 3.12
C THR A 58 5.68 -7.86 1.90
N GLU A 59 6.41 -7.37 0.89
CA GLU A 59 5.82 -6.88 -0.36
C GLU A 59 5.08 -8.01 -1.09
N SER A 60 5.68 -9.20 -1.18
CA SER A 60 5.07 -10.37 -1.82
C SER A 60 3.79 -10.83 -1.10
N ALA A 61 3.79 -10.83 0.24
CA ALA A 61 2.61 -11.13 1.04
C ALA A 61 1.49 -10.10 0.82
N PHE A 62 1.84 -8.83 0.68
CA PHE A 62 0.88 -7.79 0.34
C PHE A 62 0.25 -8.01 -1.04
N MET A 63 1.07 -8.32 -2.06
CA MET A 63 0.58 -8.59 -3.41
C MET A 63 -0.39 -9.77 -3.44
N LYS A 64 -0.06 -10.86 -2.74
CA LYS A 64 -0.94 -12.02 -2.60
C LYS A 64 -2.27 -11.66 -1.92
N PHE A 65 -2.22 -10.89 -0.84
CA PHE A 65 -3.43 -10.39 -0.18
C PHE A 65 -4.32 -9.60 -1.14
N VAL A 66 -3.73 -8.72 -1.97
CA VAL A 66 -4.53 -7.90 -2.90
C VAL A 66 -5.19 -8.75 -3.97
N ASP A 67 -4.43 -9.65 -4.58
CA ASP A 67 -4.91 -10.57 -5.61
C ASP A 67 -6.07 -11.43 -5.11
N GLU A 68 -5.95 -11.99 -3.90
CA GLU A 68 -7.01 -12.77 -3.26
C GLU A 68 -8.28 -11.96 -2.95
N LYS A 69 -8.16 -10.66 -2.69
CA LYS A 69 -9.30 -9.84 -2.24
C LYS A 69 -10.01 -9.13 -3.37
N ILE A 70 -9.29 -8.65 -4.38
CA ILE A 70 -9.84 -7.77 -5.40
C ILE A 70 -10.93 -8.46 -6.24
N GLY A 71 -10.77 -9.75 -6.54
CA GLY A 71 -11.75 -10.56 -7.28
C GLY A 71 -13.08 -10.76 -6.55
N HIS A 72 -13.13 -10.54 -5.23
CA HIS A 72 -14.37 -10.56 -4.44
C HIS A 72 -15.07 -9.20 -4.37
N THR A 73 -14.59 -8.20 -5.13
CA THR A 73 -15.18 -6.86 -5.18
C THR A 73 -15.81 -6.60 -6.54
N VAL A 74 -16.68 -5.59 -6.62
CA VAL A 74 -17.21 -5.10 -7.90
C VAL A 74 -16.11 -4.56 -8.83
N TRP A 75 -14.92 -4.26 -8.30
CA TRP A 75 -13.79 -3.69 -9.03
C TRP A 75 -12.83 -4.71 -9.63
N GLY A 76 -12.98 -5.99 -9.28
CA GLY A 76 -12.24 -7.11 -9.85
C GLY A 76 -13.09 -8.01 -10.75
N ASN A 77 -14.34 -7.63 -11.02
CA ASN A 77 -15.23 -8.41 -11.86
C ASN A 77 -15.00 -8.10 -13.35
N GLU A 78 -14.44 -9.04 -14.08
CA GLU A 78 -14.21 -8.95 -15.54
C GLU A 78 -15.49 -8.78 -16.36
N ASN A 79 -16.63 -9.26 -15.86
CA ASN A 79 -17.93 -9.12 -16.52
C ASN A 79 -18.58 -7.74 -16.30
N CYS A 80 -17.98 -6.91 -15.44
CA CYS A 80 -18.37 -5.53 -15.19
C CYS A 80 -17.18 -4.62 -15.50
N GLY A 81 -17.04 -4.22 -16.76
CA GLY A 81 -15.93 -3.38 -17.20
C GLY A 81 -15.80 -2.12 -16.35
N SER A 82 -14.58 -1.84 -15.86
CA SER A 82 -14.28 -0.63 -15.10
C SER A 82 -13.02 0.04 -15.62
N TRP A 83 -12.92 1.36 -15.42
CA TRP A 83 -11.74 2.14 -15.82
C TRP A 83 -10.44 1.68 -15.13
N TYR A 84 -10.55 0.92 -14.03
CA TYR A 84 -9.42 0.42 -13.27
C TYR A 84 -8.85 -0.91 -13.79
N LEU A 85 -9.56 -1.59 -14.70
CA LEU A 85 -9.08 -2.84 -15.29
C LEU A 85 -8.17 -2.53 -16.47
N ASP A 86 -6.99 -3.13 -16.48
CA ASP A 86 -6.10 -3.09 -17.63
C ASP A 86 -6.56 -4.07 -18.74
N ALA A 87 -5.80 -4.13 -19.84
CA ALA A 87 -6.09 -5.03 -20.96
C ALA A 87 -6.04 -6.53 -20.59
N LYS A 88 -5.52 -6.88 -19.41
CA LYS A 88 -5.48 -8.24 -18.86
C LYS A 88 -6.55 -8.45 -17.78
N GLY A 89 -7.43 -7.49 -17.56
CA GLY A 89 -8.47 -7.55 -16.52
C GLY A 89 -7.93 -7.37 -15.10
N GLN A 90 -6.73 -6.81 -14.92
CA GLN A 90 -6.14 -6.61 -13.60
C GLN A 90 -6.38 -5.20 -13.09
N ASN A 91 -6.75 -5.08 -11.81
CA ASN A 91 -6.87 -3.81 -11.11
C ASN A 91 -5.63 -3.55 -10.27
N THR A 92 -4.76 -2.64 -10.72
CA THR A 92 -3.54 -2.26 -9.99
C THR A 92 -3.71 -1.00 -9.14
N THR A 93 -4.86 -0.35 -9.23
CA THR A 93 -5.08 0.99 -8.65
C THR A 93 -5.69 0.91 -7.26
N LEU A 94 -6.70 0.06 -7.09
CA LEU A 94 -7.59 0.14 -5.94
C LEU A 94 -7.16 -0.74 -4.77
N TRP A 95 -7.39 -0.22 -3.57
CA TRP A 95 -7.36 -0.96 -2.33
C TRP A 95 -8.60 -1.88 -2.24
N PRO A 96 -8.44 -3.20 -2.01
CA PRO A 96 -9.53 -4.18 -2.11
C PRO A 96 -10.30 -4.38 -0.79
N HIS A 97 -10.08 -3.56 0.24
CA HIS A 97 -10.68 -3.74 1.57
C HIS A 97 -11.35 -2.46 2.07
N HIS A 98 -11.99 -2.52 3.24
CA HIS A 98 -12.59 -1.35 3.88
C HIS A 98 -11.54 -0.34 4.40
N ASN A 99 -11.92 0.93 4.47
CA ASN A 99 -11.07 2.07 4.87
C ASN A 99 -10.42 1.88 6.25
N VAL A 100 -11.16 1.33 7.22
CA VAL A 100 -10.65 1.09 8.58
C VAL A 100 -9.46 0.11 8.58
N ALA A 101 -9.42 -0.86 7.65
CA ALA A 101 -8.30 -1.79 7.53
C ALA A 101 -7.07 -1.05 7.01
N TYR A 102 -7.26 -0.19 6.00
CA TYR A 102 -6.19 0.63 5.45
C TYR A 102 -5.55 1.53 6.52
N TRP A 103 -6.38 2.23 7.30
CA TRP A 103 -5.90 3.02 8.43
C TRP A 103 -5.18 2.17 9.48
N ASN A 104 -5.71 1.00 9.83
CA ASN A 104 -5.05 0.14 10.81
C ASN A 104 -3.66 -0.34 10.32
N TRP A 105 -3.53 -0.62 9.03
CA TRP A 105 -2.24 -0.97 8.42
C TRP A 105 -1.27 0.22 8.41
N CYS A 106 -1.77 1.44 8.18
CA CYS A 106 -0.97 2.67 8.25
C CYS A 106 -0.76 3.20 9.68
N ARG A 107 -1.33 2.55 10.71
CA ARG A 107 -1.34 3.10 12.07
C ARG A 107 0.05 3.09 12.72
N LYS A 108 0.88 2.10 12.39
CA LYS A 108 2.21 1.88 12.96
C LYS A 108 3.18 1.39 11.89
N VAL A 109 4.44 1.73 12.06
CA VAL A 109 5.54 1.11 11.32
C VAL A 109 5.95 -0.13 12.10
N ASP A 110 5.79 -1.32 11.50
CA ASP A 110 6.27 -2.57 12.09
C ASP A 110 7.71 -2.80 11.62
N ASP A 111 8.67 -2.61 12.51
CA ASP A 111 10.09 -2.77 12.23
C ASP A 111 10.43 -4.14 11.63
N ASN A 112 9.65 -5.19 11.94
CA ASN A 112 9.90 -6.53 11.41
C ASN A 112 9.66 -6.63 9.90
N MET A 113 8.91 -5.69 9.32
CA MET A 113 8.61 -5.64 7.89
C MET A 113 9.72 -4.96 7.07
N PHE A 114 10.69 -4.30 7.72
CA PHE A 114 11.69 -3.46 7.08
C PHE A 114 13.12 -3.87 7.42
N GLU A 115 14.03 -3.55 6.53
CA GLU A 115 15.47 -3.51 6.78
C GLU A 115 15.89 -2.05 6.97
N PHE A 116 16.60 -1.78 8.06
CA PHE A 116 17.22 -0.49 8.36
C PHE A 116 18.74 -0.64 8.20
N LYS A 117 19.36 0.20 7.37
CA LYS A 117 20.80 0.21 7.08
C LYS A 117 21.40 1.59 7.29
#